data_AF-A0A9W6YUN5-F1
#
_entry.id   AF-A0A9W6YUN5-F1
#
_cell.length_a   1.000
_cell.length_b   1.000
_cell.length_c   1.000
_cell.angle_alpha   90.00
_cell.angle_beta   90.00
_cell.angle_gamma   90.00
#
_symmetry.space_group_name_H-M   'P 1'
#
loop_
_entity.id
_entity.type
_entity.pdbx_description
1 polymer ?
#
loop_
_entity_poly.entity_id
_entity_poly.type
_entity_poly.pdbx_seq_one_letter_code
_entity_poly.pdbx_strand_id
1 'polypeptide(L)'
;MSTFTPANTIIELISKLILLPVPLTKTFDHVMIQELDLNVNHVDKGSLHNDISANYKETRFGKAFRRCRYIMTPTGFIIRELALCGISFIPIIGPALVILLKASRAGFLKHYRYFQLKGYSRADIYFMWKTQKHQYFVFGVVIVILELIPFLNILFYFTNTTGAALWAVHMEEQYALGARSQIEYHDHLIKKLSQANKVEENSFEENI
;
A
#
# COMPACT_ATOMS: atom_id res chain seq x y z
N MET A 1 -26.35 3.63 41.57
CA MET A 1 -25.33 2.74 40.97
C MET A 1 -25.41 2.88 39.44
N SER A 2 -25.01 4.02 38.87
CA SER A 2 -25.27 4.31 37.44
C SER A 2 -24.48 5.51 36.88
N THR A 3 -23.24 5.72 37.31
CA THR A 3 -22.34 6.75 36.73
C THR A 3 -21.07 6.16 36.08
N PHE A 4 -20.80 4.87 36.26
CA PHE A 4 -19.57 4.22 35.76
C PHE A 4 -19.70 3.55 34.38
N THR A 5 -20.93 3.29 33.91
CA THR A 5 -21.18 2.65 32.61
C THR A 5 -20.60 3.41 31.41
N PRO A 6 -20.70 4.75 31.30
CA PRO A 6 -20.08 5.47 30.18
C PRO A 6 -18.55 5.45 30.24
N ALA A 7 -17.95 5.46 31.43
CA ALA A 7 -16.49 5.40 31.57
C ALA A 7 -15.93 4.04 31.14
N ASN A 8 -16.62 2.94 31.49
CA ASN A 8 -16.22 1.60 31.10
C ASN A 8 -16.37 1.35 29.59
N THR A 9 -17.43 1.86 28.95
CA THR A 9 -17.56 1.74 27.49
C THR A 9 -16.53 2.58 26.76
N ILE A 10 -16.18 3.77 27.27
CA ILE A 10 -15.10 4.60 26.72
C ILE A 10 -13.75 3.88 26.85
N ILE A 11 -13.45 3.28 28.01
CA ILE A 11 -12.22 2.51 28.22
C ILE A 11 -12.16 1.27 27.32
N GLU A 12 -13.29 0.58 27.12
CA GLU A 12 -13.36 -0.58 26.23
C GLU A 12 -13.24 -0.17 24.75
N LEU A 13 -13.80 0.98 24.38
CA LEU A 13 -13.68 1.53 23.03
C LEU A 13 -12.25 2.02 22.78
N ILE A 14 -11.63 2.69 23.75
CA ILE A 14 -10.24 3.15 23.72
C ILE A 14 -9.29 1.96 23.68
N SER A 15 -9.53 0.91 24.48
CA SER A 15 -8.70 -0.29 24.43
C SER A 15 -8.80 -0.93 23.06
N LYS A 16 -9.98 -1.06 22.45
CA LYS A 16 -10.12 -1.59 21.08
C LYS A 16 -9.51 -0.66 20.02
N LEU A 17 -9.67 0.67 20.14
CA LEU A 17 -9.13 1.65 19.18
C LEU A 17 -7.61 1.78 19.26
N ILE A 18 -7.01 1.63 20.45
CA ILE A 18 -5.58 1.81 20.69
C ILE A 18 -4.83 0.47 20.69
N LEU A 19 -5.43 -0.63 21.15
CA LEU A 19 -4.74 -1.94 21.14
C LEU A 19 -4.61 -2.53 19.76
N LEU A 20 -5.52 -2.33 18.80
CA LEU A 20 -5.43 -2.99 17.50
C LEU A 20 -4.30 -2.49 16.57
N PRO A 21 -4.00 -1.18 16.44
CA PRO A 21 -3.02 -0.73 15.45
C PRO A 21 -1.60 -1.28 15.68
N VAL A 22 -1.13 -1.36 16.93
CA VAL A 22 0.21 -1.85 17.26
C VAL A 22 0.43 -3.33 16.88
N PRO A 23 -0.37 -4.32 17.34
CA PRO A 23 -0.21 -5.72 16.98
C PRO A 23 -0.45 -5.97 15.50
N LEU A 24 -1.35 -5.23 14.83
CA LEU A 24 -1.51 -5.33 13.38
C LEU A 24 -0.23 -4.90 12.66
N THR A 25 0.38 -3.75 13.03
CA THR A 25 1.66 -3.34 12.44
C THR A 25 2.79 -4.34 12.72
N LYS A 26 2.85 -4.92 13.93
CA LYS A 26 3.84 -5.96 14.24
C LYS A 26 3.62 -7.25 13.45
N THR A 27 2.36 -7.63 13.24
CA THR A 27 2.01 -8.80 12.41
C THR A 27 2.41 -8.56 10.96
N PHE A 28 2.15 -7.36 10.44
CA PHE A 28 2.57 -6.95 9.11
C PHE A 28 4.09 -7.05 8.96
N ASP A 29 4.84 -6.45 9.88
CA ASP A 29 6.30 -6.45 9.85
C ASP A 29 6.87 -7.86 9.98
N HIS A 30 6.28 -8.70 10.83
CA HIS A 30 6.71 -10.08 11.01
C HIS A 30 6.56 -10.90 9.73
N VAL A 31 5.40 -10.81 9.05
CA VAL A 31 5.17 -11.48 7.77
C VAL A 31 6.16 -10.98 6.71
N MET A 32 6.39 -9.67 6.65
CA MET A 32 7.39 -9.11 5.72
C MET A 32 8.79 -9.65 5.98
N ILE A 33 9.25 -9.67 7.24
CA ILE A 33 10.57 -10.18 7.61
C ILE A 33 10.71 -11.66 7.23
N GLN A 34 9.68 -12.46 7.56
CA GLN A 34 9.68 -13.89 7.35
C GLN A 34 9.72 -14.25 5.87
N GLU A 35 8.86 -13.64 5.05
CA GLU A 35 8.72 -14.03 3.65
C GLU A 35 9.80 -13.42 2.74
N LEU A 36 10.38 -12.28 3.10
CA LEU A 36 11.50 -11.67 2.37
C LEU A 36 12.88 -12.13 2.86
N ASP A 37 12.93 -13.06 3.82
CA ASP A 37 14.16 -13.54 4.47
C ASP A 37 15.09 -12.40 4.93
N LEU A 38 14.49 -11.34 5.50
CA LEU A 38 15.24 -10.18 5.95
C LEU A 38 16.00 -10.54 7.23
N ASN A 39 17.34 -10.50 7.20
CA ASN A 39 18.18 -10.69 8.38
C ASN A 39 18.18 -9.44 9.30
N VAL A 40 16.98 -8.97 9.69
CA VAL A 40 16.78 -7.78 10.52
C VAL A 40 15.69 -8.06 11.55
N ASN A 41 16.00 -7.81 12.83
CA ASN A 41 15.08 -8.05 13.94
C ASN A 41 13.89 -7.06 13.99
N HIS A 42 13.98 -5.92 13.29
CA HIS A 42 12.94 -4.91 13.23
C HIS A 42 13.02 -4.11 11.92
N VAL A 43 11.90 -3.90 11.23
CA VAL A 43 11.86 -3.08 10.00
C VAL A 43 11.55 -1.62 10.34
N ASP A 44 12.58 -0.78 10.26
CA ASP A 44 12.44 0.65 10.43
C ASP A 44 11.78 1.33 9.21
N LYS A 45 11.27 2.54 9.43
CA LYS A 45 10.71 3.36 8.35
C LYS A 45 11.80 3.68 7.32
N GLY A 46 11.50 3.44 6.05
CA GLY A 46 12.48 3.63 4.96
C GLY A 46 13.52 2.51 4.85
N SER A 47 13.36 1.40 5.56
CA SER A 47 14.25 0.24 5.44
C SER A 47 14.12 -0.48 4.10
N LEU A 48 12.99 -0.36 3.41
CA LEU A 48 12.82 -0.87 2.04
C LEU A 48 13.22 0.25 1.07
N HIS A 49 14.05 -0.08 0.06
CA HIS A 49 14.51 0.92 -0.91
C HIS A 49 13.35 1.50 -1.72
N ASN A 50 13.44 2.79 -2.06
CA ASN A 50 12.44 3.46 -2.87
C ASN A 50 12.63 3.12 -4.36
N ASP A 51 11.76 2.28 -4.92
CA ASP A 51 11.84 1.89 -6.34
C ASP A 51 11.13 2.87 -7.28
N ILE A 52 10.50 3.91 -6.72
CA ILE A 52 9.83 4.94 -7.50
C ILE A 52 10.90 5.90 -8.03
N SER A 53 11.00 5.99 -9.36
CA SER A 53 11.93 6.87 -10.06
C SER A 53 11.95 8.28 -9.47
N ALA A 54 13.14 8.78 -9.15
CA ALA A 54 13.39 10.12 -8.59
C ALA A 54 12.86 11.30 -9.45
N ASN A 55 12.27 11.01 -10.61
CA ASN A 55 11.59 11.95 -11.48
C ASN A 55 10.19 12.37 -11.01
N TYR A 56 9.53 11.64 -10.10
CA TYR A 56 8.29 12.12 -9.49
C TYR A 56 8.57 13.11 -8.35
N LYS A 57 9.09 14.29 -8.68
CA LYS A 57 9.25 15.38 -7.70
C LYS A 57 7.90 16.07 -7.50
N GLU A 58 7.31 15.86 -6.33
CA GLU A 58 6.10 16.58 -5.91
C GLU A 58 6.33 18.09 -5.99
N THR A 59 5.63 18.77 -6.92
CA THR A 59 5.71 20.23 -7.04
C THR A 59 5.22 20.90 -5.75
N ARG A 60 5.84 22.03 -5.36
CA ARG A 60 5.44 22.77 -4.13
C ARG A 60 3.96 23.14 -4.14
N PHE A 61 3.39 23.39 -5.32
CA PHE A 61 1.96 23.60 -5.55
C PHE A 61 1.11 22.37 -5.24
N GLY A 62 1.57 21.16 -5.60
CA GLY A 62 0.89 19.91 -5.25
C GLY A 62 0.80 19.70 -3.74
N LYS A 63 1.85 20.07 -2.98
CA LYS A 63 1.85 20.02 -1.51
C LYS A 63 0.87 21.02 -0.88
N ALA A 64 0.77 22.23 -1.42
CA ALA A 64 -0.14 23.27 -0.95
C ALA A 64 -1.61 22.95 -1.28
N PHE A 65 -1.90 22.57 -2.53
CA PHE A 65 -3.26 22.24 -2.99
C PHE A 65 -3.85 21.03 -2.25
N ARG A 66 -3.02 20.02 -1.95
CA ARG A 66 -3.45 18.83 -1.21
C ARG A 66 -3.72 19.11 0.27
N ARG A 67 -3.03 20.10 0.85
CA ARG A 67 -3.29 20.63 2.20
C ARG A 67 -4.63 21.37 2.24
N CYS A 68 -4.94 22.18 1.22
CA CYS A 68 -6.26 22.79 1.07
C CYS A 68 -7.38 21.76 0.86
N ARG A 69 -7.14 20.66 0.13
CA ARG A 69 -8.16 19.64 -0.14
C ARG A 69 -8.58 18.83 1.10
N TYR A 70 -7.70 18.67 2.09
CA TYR A 70 -8.07 18.03 3.37
C TYR A 70 -8.87 18.95 4.30
N ILE A 71 -8.86 20.26 4.02
CA ILE A 71 -9.60 21.32 4.72
C ILE A 71 -10.91 21.69 4.01
N MET A 72 -11.16 21.17 2.80
CA MET A 72 -12.33 21.50 1.99
C MET A 72 -13.58 20.75 2.49
N THR A 73 -14.15 21.38 3.52
CA THR A 73 -15.49 21.37 4.09
C THR A 73 -16.01 20.07 4.75
N PRO A 74 -16.31 20.09 6.08
CA PRO A 74 -17.04 19.00 6.75
C PRO A 74 -18.39 18.70 6.10
N THR A 75 -18.97 19.65 5.36
CA THR A 75 -20.18 19.44 4.55
C THR A 75 -20.00 18.35 3.49
N GLY A 76 -18.83 18.24 2.84
CA GLY A 76 -18.60 17.21 1.81
C GLY A 76 -18.54 15.79 2.39
N PHE A 77 -18.01 15.65 3.61
CA PHE A 77 -18.04 14.38 4.34
C PHE A 77 -19.48 13.98 4.71
N ILE A 78 -20.23 14.91 5.29
CA ILE A 78 -21.63 14.68 5.70
C ILE A 78 -22.51 14.34 4.49
N ILE A 79 -22.38 15.07 3.38
CA ILE A 79 -23.16 14.82 2.15
C ILE A 79 -22.84 13.44 1.57
N ARG A 80 -21.57 13.03 1.56
CA ARG A 80 -21.16 11.70 1.08
C ARG A 80 -21.75 10.58 1.94
N GLU A 81 -21.67 10.71 3.26
CA GLU A 81 -22.22 9.71 4.18
C GLU A 81 -23.76 9.69 4.16
N LEU A 82 -24.40 10.85 3.98
CA LEU A 82 -25.85 10.94 3.81
C LEU A 82 -26.32 10.32 2.48
N ALA A 83 -25.57 10.52 1.40
CA ALA A 83 -25.84 9.88 0.10
C ALA A 83 -25.67 8.35 0.17
N LEU A 84 -24.62 7.88 0.85
CA LEU A 84 -24.40 6.45 1.13
C LEU A 84 -25.53 5.86 2.00
N CYS A 85 -26.02 6.63 2.97
CA CYS A 85 -27.17 6.26 3.81
C CYS A 85 -28.46 6.15 2.98
N GLY A 86 -28.74 7.11 2.10
CA GLY A 86 -29.90 7.07 1.20
C GLY A 86 -29.88 5.86 0.25
N ILE A 87 -28.71 5.52 -0.27
CA ILE A 87 -28.50 4.30 -1.08
C ILE A 87 -28.74 3.02 -0.27
N SER A 88 -28.52 3.05 1.05
CA SER A 88 -28.69 1.89 1.93
C SER A 88 -30.15 1.54 2.24
N PHE A 89 -31.11 2.40 1.88
CA PHE A 89 -32.55 2.14 2.07
C PHE A 89 -33.13 1.06 1.14
N ILE A 90 -32.41 0.66 0.09
CA ILE A 90 -32.79 -0.47 -0.76
C ILE A 90 -32.11 -1.73 -0.18
N PRO A 91 -32.86 -2.62 0.50
CA PRO A 91 -32.28 -3.83 1.06
C PRO A 91 -31.62 -4.64 -0.06
N ILE A 92 -30.43 -5.19 0.22
CA ILE A 92 -29.54 -5.94 -0.69
C ILE A 92 -28.68 -5.05 -1.62
N ILE A 93 -29.28 -4.15 -2.41
CA ILE A 93 -28.52 -3.32 -3.37
C ILE A 93 -27.67 -2.27 -2.65
N GLY A 94 -28.21 -1.68 -1.59
CA GLY A 94 -27.53 -0.66 -0.79
C GLY A 94 -26.19 -1.13 -0.22
N PRO A 95 -26.15 -2.25 0.54
CA PRO A 95 -24.90 -2.81 1.07
C PRO A 95 -23.86 -3.12 -0.02
N ALA A 96 -24.27 -3.70 -1.15
CA ALA A 96 -23.36 -3.99 -2.26
C ALA A 96 -22.70 -2.72 -2.81
N LEU A 97 -23.48 -1.64 -3.00
CA LEU A 97 -22.95 -0.38 -3.50
C LEU A 97 -22.02 0.31 -2.49
N VAL A 98 -22.35 0.25 -1.19
CA VAL A 98 -21.48 0.76 -0.12
C VAL A 98 -20.14 0.02 -0.09
N ILE A 99 -20.15 -1.31 -0.27
CA ILE A 99 -18.93 -2.12 -0.37
C ILE A 99 -18.07 -1.61 -1.53
N LEU A 100 -18.64 -1.50 -2.74
CA LEU A 100 -17.92 -1.07 -3.93
C LEU A 100 -17.33 0.35 -3.77
N LEU A 101 -18.09 1.28 -3.19
CA LEU A 101 -17.64 2.66 -2.99
C LEU A 101 -16.52 2.78 -1.94
N LYS A 102 -16.52 1.91 -0.92
CA LYS A 102 -15.50 1.90 0.15
C LYS A 102 -14.27 1.06 -0.19
N ALA A 103 -14.43 0.04 -1.03
CA ALA A 103 -13.43 -0.98 -1.34
C ALA A 103 -12.07 -0.37 -1.68
N SER A 104 -11.98 0.45 -2.74
CA SER A 104 -10.70 1.02 -3.19
C SER A 104 -9.93 1.70 -2.06
N ARG A 105 -10.61 2.49 -1.21
CA ARG A 105 -9.98 3.18 -0.08
C ARG A 105 -9.58 2.21 1.03
N ALA A 106 -10.43 1.22 1.33
CA ALA A 106 -10.16 0.22 2.35
C ALA A 106 -8.92 -0.61 2.01
N GLY A 107 -8.82 -1.10 0.77
CA GLY A 107 -7.67 -1.89 0.30
C GLY A 107 -6.35 -1.14 0.41
N PHE A 108 -6.33 0.12 -0.03
CA PHE A 108 -5.14 0.95 0.06
C PHE A 108 -4.73 1.30 1.49
N LEU A 109 -5.70 1.49 2.40
CA LEU A 109 -5.39 1.83 3.79
C LEU A 109 -4.64 0.70 4.49
N LYS A 110 -4.88 -0.57 4.12
CA LYS A 110 -4.13 -1.71 4.66
C LYS A 110 -2.65 -1.73 4.24
N HIS A 111 -2.30 -1.08 3.13
CA HIS A 111 -0.92 -0.92 2.67
C HIS A 111 -0.18 0.28 3.29
N TYR A 112 -0.82 1.01 4.20
CA TYR A 112 -0.19 2.18 4.80
C TYR A 112 1.11 1.86 5.55
N ARG A 113 1.22 0.67 6.16
CA ARG A 113 2.47 0.22 6.81
C ARG A 113 3.58 -0.01 5.78
N TYR A 114 3.28 -0.73 4.70
CA TYR A 114 4.22 -0.93 3.58
C TYR A 114 4.79 0.39 3.05
N PHE A 115 3.95 1.41 2.81
CA PHE A 115 4.44 2.71 2.35
C PHE A 115 5.35 3.42 3.36
N GLN A 116 5.15 3.19 4.66
CA GLN A 116 6.08 3.68 5.69
C GLN A 116 7.40 2.92 5.67
N LEU A 117 7.38 1.61 5.44
CA LEU A 117 8.59 0.77 5.36
C LEU A 117 9.42 1.14 4.13
N LYS A 118 8.79 1.48 3.00
CA LYS A 118 9.45 2.07 1.82
C LYS A 118 9.96 3.49 2.06
N GLY A 119 9.35 4.24 2.99
CA GLY A 119 9.66 5.65 3.18
C GLY A 119 9.09 6.53 2.06
N TYR A 120 7.97 6.13 1.45
CA TYR A 120 7.31 6.88 0.40
C TYR A 120 6.83 8.26 0.88
N SER A 121 7.04 9.28 0.03
CA SER A 121 6.45 10.58 0.25
C SER A 121 4.94 10.57 -0.08
N ARG A 122 4.21 11.61 0.34
CA ARG A 122 2.77 11.76 0.01
C ARG A 122 2.52 11.83 -1.50
N ALA A 123 3.55 12.23 -2.26
CA ALA A 123 3.56 12.24 -3.71
C ALA A 123 3.45 10.81 -4.23
N ASP A 124 4.40 10.01 -3.78
CA ASP A 124 4.67 8.64 -4.23
C ASP A 124 3.49 7.74 -3.88
N ILE A 125 2.95 7.91 -2.68
CA ILE A 125 1.71 7.25 -2.22
C ILE A 125 0.55 7.55 -3.18
N TYR A 126 0.42 8.78 -3.68
CA TYR A 126 -0.67 9.13 -4.59
C TYR A 126 -0.43 8.66 -6.02
N PHE A 127 0.83 8.65 -6.47
CA PHE A 127 1.20 8.03 -7.72
C PHE A 127 0.83 6.54 -7.69
N MET A 128 1.24 5.82 -6.63
CA MET A 128 0.91 4.41 -6.42
C MET A 128 -0.59 4.15 -6.38
N TRP A 129 -1.35 4.99 -5.67
CA TRP A 129 -2.82 4.93 -5.64
C TRP A 129 -3.43 5.04 -7.04
N LYS A 130 -2.91 5.94 -7.89
CA LYS A 130 -3.41 6.12 -9.25
C LYS A 130 -3.05 4.95 -10.15
N THR A 131 -1.80 4.50 -10.10
CA THR A 131 -1.28 3.45 -10.98
C THR A 131 -1.93 2.10 -10.71
N GLN A 132 -2.16 1.75 -9.43
CA GLN A 132 -2.66 0.43 -9.03
C GLN A 132 -4.10 0.47 -8.49
N LYS A 133 -4.90 1.49 -8.88
CA LYS A 133 -6.26 1.71 -8.36
C LYS A 133 -7.16 0.46 -8.47
N HIS A 134 -7.05 -0.26 -9.59
CA HIS A 134 -7.86 -1.45 -9.86
C HIS A 134 -7.50 -2.61 -8.92
N GLN A 135 -6.21 -2.84 -8.67
CA GLN A 135 -5.75 -3.88 -7.76
C GLN A 135 -6.19 -3.59 -6.31
N TYR A 136 -6.01 -2.35 -5.86
CA TYR A 136 -6.51 -1.92 -4.54
C TYR A 136 -8.03 -2.00 -4.41
N PHE A 137 -8.77 -1.82 -5.51
CA PHE A 137 -10.22 -1.99 -5.52
C PHE A 137 -10.61 -3.45 -5.26
N VAL A 138 -10.06 -4.41 -6.00
CA VAL A 138 -10.39 -5.83 -5.85
C VAL A 138 -10.01 -6.33 -4.45
N PHE A 139 -8.80 -6.02 -3.99
CA PHE A 139 -8.35 -6.36 -2.64
C PHE A 139 -9.26 -5.73 -1.56
N GLY A 140 -9.64 -4.47 -1.78
CA GLY A 140 -10.54 -3.74 -0.91
C GLY A 140 -11.95 -4.32 -0.82
N VAL A 141 -12.48 -4.89 -1.91
CA VAL A 141 -13.79 -5.56 -1.88
C VAL A 141 -13.74 -6.74 -0.91
N VAL A 142 -12.71 -7.58 -1.02
CA VAL A 142 -12.52 -8.73 -0.12
C VAL A 142 -12.41 -8.27 1.33
N ILE A 143 -11.59 -7.26 1.60
CA ILE A 143 -11.44 -6.69 2.96
C ILE A 143 -12.79 -6.26 3.52
N VAL A 144 -13.56 -5.46 2.78
CA VAL A 144 -14.81 -4.90 3.28
C VAL A 144 -15.86 -5.99 3.48
N ILE A 145 -15.86 -7.05 2.66
CA ILE A 145 -16.73 -8.22 2.84
C ILE A 145 -16.36 -8.96 4.14
N LEU A 146 -15.07 -9.19 4.39
CA LEU A 146 -14.59 -9.84 5.61
C LEU A 146 -14.93 -9.01 6.86
N GLU A 147 -14.78 -7.69 6.78
CA GLU A 147 -15.11 -6.76 7.88
C GLU A 147 -16.62 -6.61 8.12
N LEU A 148 -17.47 -7.06 7.19
CA LEU A 148 -18.93 -7.00 7.31
C LEU A 148 -19.47 -8.00 8.36
N ILE A 149 -18.71 -9.05 8.67
CA ILE A 149 -19.12 -10.10 9.61
C ILE A 149 -18.93 -9.58 11.05
N PRO A 150 -20.02 -9.34 11.81
CA PRO A 150 -19.91 -8.88 13.19
C PRO A 150 -19.24 -9.96 14.05
N PHE A 151 -18.59 -9.54 15.14
CA PHE A 151 -17.82 -10.37 16.08
C PHE A 151 -16.52 -11.00 15.51
N LEU A 152 -16.51 -11.47 14.25
CA LEU A 152 -15.32 -12.01 13.59
C LEU A 152 -14.40 -10.93 12.97
N ASN A 153 -14.88 -9.69 12.89
CA ASN A 153 -14.13 -8.57 12.31
C ASN A 153 -12.72 -8.39 12.90
N ILE A 154 -12.55 -8.62 14.22
CA ILE A 154 -11.23 -8.54 14.87
C ILE A 154 -10.25 -9.57 14.31
N LEU A 155 -10.68 -10.81 14.11
CA LEU A 155 -9.84 -11.85 13.50
C LEU A 155 -9.53 -11.51 12.04
N PHE A 156 -10.55 -11.05 11.31
CA PHE A 156 -10.38 -10.62 9.93
C PHE A 156 -9.48 -9.39 9.77
N TYR A 157 -9.32 -8.54 10.79
CA TYR A 157 -8.29 -7.50 10.75
C TYR A 157 -6.88 -8.08 10.66
N PHE A 158 -6.58 -9.16 11.39
CA PHE A 158 -5.30 -9.84 11.29
C PHE A 158 -5.16 -10.51 9.92
N THR A 159 -6.18 -11.25 9.46
CA THR A 159 -6.17 -11.87 8.13
C THR A 159 -5.96 -10.85 7.00
N ASN A 160 -6.67 -9.72 7.04
CA ASN A 160 -6.55 -8.63 6.07
C ASN A 160 -5.15 -7.99 6.12
N THR A 161 -4.56 -7.90 7.31
CA THR A 161 -3.19 -7.38 7.50
C THR A 161 -2.15 -8.34 6.95
N THR A 162 -2.27 -9.63 7.23
CA THR A 162 -1.39 -10.68 6.68
C THR A 162 -1.51 -10.75 5.16
N GLY A 163 -2.72 -10.71 4.61
CA GLY A 163 -2.93 -10.65 3.15
C GLY A 163 -2.33 -9.39 2.52
N ALA A 164 -2.42 -8.24 3.20
CA ALA A 164 -1.78 -7.02 2.74
C ALA A 164 -0.24 -7.12 2.78
N ALA A 165 0.32 -7.78 3.80
CA ALA A 165 1.75 -8.02 3.92
C ALA A 165 2.25 -8.96 2.81
N LEU A 166 1.57 -10.09 2.59
CA LEU A 166 1.90 -11.02 1.50
C LEU A 166 1.81 -10.35 0.12
N TRP A 167 0.80 -9.51 -0.11
CA TRP A 167 0.74 -8.76 -1.35
C TRP A 167 1.90 -7.76 -1.47
N ALA A 168 2.31 -7.11 -0.38
CA ALA A 168 3.49 -6.25 -0.36
C ALA A 168 4.79 -7.02 -0.65
N VAL A 169 4.98 -8.21 -0.07
CA VAL A 169 6.09 -9.12 -0.39
C VAL A 169 6.11 -9.43 -1.88
N HIS A 170 4.98 -9.82 -2.44
CA HIS A 170 4.89 -10.13 -3.86
C HIS A 170 5.22 -8.93 -4.76
N MET A 171 4.87 -7.71 -4.34
CA MET A 171 5.31 -6.50 -5.05
C MET A 171 6.83 -6.32 -4.98
N GLU A 172 7.45 -6.52 -3.82
CA GLU A 172 8.92 -6.47 -3.69
C GLU A 172 9.61 -7.49 -4.60
N GLU A 173 9.12 -8.73 -4.64
CA GLU A 173 9.66 -9.77 -5.53
C GLU A 173 9.58 -9.35 -7.00
N GLN A 174 8.44 -8.79 -7.43
CA GLN A 174 8.28 -8.29 -8.79
C GLN A 174 9.25 -7.14 -9.10
N TYR A 175 9.46 -6.22 -8.15
CA TYR A 175 10.45 -5.15 -8.32
C TYR A 175 11.88 -5.70 -8.41
N ALA A 176 12.23 -6.68 -7.57
CA ALA A 176 13.55 -7.33 -7.60
C ALA A 176 13.79 -8.09 -8.91
N LEU A 177 12.80 -8.84 -9.40
CA LEU A 177 12.86 -9.53 -10.69
C LEU A 177 13.01 -8.54 -11.86
N GLY A 178 12.27 -7.42 -11.81
CA GLY A 178 12.39 -6.34 -12.77
C GLY A 178 13.81 -5.75 -12.81
N ALA A 179 14.37 -5.43 -11.64
CA ALA A 179 15.74 -4.91 -11.52
C ALA A 179 16.78 -5.90 -12.05
N ARG A 180 16.65 -7.19 -11.72
CA ARG A 180 17.55 -8.26 -12.20
C ARG A 180 17.55 -8.37 -13.73
N SER A 181 16.36 -8.30 -14.34
CA SER A 181 16.22 -8.38 -15.81
C SER A 181 16.91 -7.20 -16.52
N GLN A 182 16.90 -6.01 -15.92
CA GLN A 182 17.57 -4.83 -16.46
C GLN A 182 19.09 -4.95 -16.40
N ILE A 183 19.62 -5.50 -15.30
CA ILE A 183 21.06 -5.73 -15.13
C ILE A 183 21.56 -6.76 -16.15
N GLU A 184 20.83 -7.87 -16.31
CA GLU A 184 21.18 -8.93 -17.27
C GLU A 184 21.16 -8.42 -18.72
N TYR A 185 20.18 -7.58 -19.07
CA TYR A 185 20.14 -6.92 -20.37
C TYR A 185 21.35 -5.99 -20.59
N HIS A 186 21.72 -5.20 -19.57
CA HIS A 186 22.85 -4.29 -19.65
C HIS A 186 24.19 -5.02 -19.80
N ASP A 187 24.40 -6.11 -19.04
CA ASP A 187 25.59 -6.94 -19.15
C ASP A 187 25.72 -7.59 -20.54
N HIS A 188 24.61 -8.09 -21.08
CA HIS A 188 24.57 -8.64 -22.42
C HIS A 188 24.91 -7.61 -23.51
N LEU A 189 24.50 -6.34 -23.34
CA LEU A 189 24.90 -5.26 -24.24
C LEU A 189 26.40 -4.94 -24.13
N ILE A 190 26.95 -4.84 -22.93
CA ILE A 190 28.38 -4.61 -22.72
C ILE A 190 29.21 -5.71 -23.39
N LYS A 191 28.80 -6.98 -23.23
CA LYS A 191 29.49 -8.11 -23.85
C LYS A 191 29.44 -8.06 -25.38
N LYS A 192 28.29 -7.71 -25.97
CA LYS A 192 28.17 -7.52 -27.42
C LYS A 192 29.03 -6.38 -27.94
N LEU A 193 29.06 -5.24 -27.24
CA LEU A 193 29.89 -4.09 -27.62
C LEU A 193 31.39 -4.42 -27.51
N SER A 194 31.80 -5.14 -26.46
CA SER A 194 33.18 -5.60 -26.31
C SER A 194 33.61 -6.57 -27.42
N GLN A 195 32.71 -7.47 -27.85
CA GLN A 195 32.97 -8.37 -28.98
C GLN A 195 33.08 -7.61 -30.30
N ALA A 196 32.17 -6.66 -30.56
CA ALA A 196 32.23 -5.82 -31.76
C ALA A 196 33.53 -5.02 -31.84
N ASN A 197 33.97 -4.43 -30.72
CA ASN A 197 35.21 -3.66 -30.67
C ASN A 197 36.46 -4.52 -30.90
N LYS A 198 36.50 -5.76 -30.37
CA LYS A 198 37.58 -6.72 -30.66
C LYS A 198 37.63 -7.16 -32.13
N VAL A 199 36.48 -7.26 -32.79
CA VAL A 199 36.41 -7.58 -34.23
C VAL A 199 36.92 -6.40 -35.06
N GLU A 200 36.58 -5.17 -34.68
CA GLU A 200 37.17 -3.97 -35.30
C GLU A 200 38.69 -3.92 -35.11
N GLU A 201 39.22 -4.06 -33.89
CA GLU A 201 40.68 -4.05 -33.63
C GLU A 201 41.44 -5.10 -34.48
N ASN A 202 40.94 -6.34 -34.55
CA ASN A 202 41.58 -7.38 -35.37
C ASN A 202 41.55 -7.08 -36.88
N SER A 203 40.51 -6.39 -37.38
CA SER A 203 40.41 -5.99 -38.79
C SER A 203 41.36 -4.85 -39.17
N PHE A 204 41.82 -4.06 -38.20
CA PHE A 204 42.86 -3.04 -38.40
C PHE A 204 44.27 -3.65 -38.41
N GLU A 205 44.55 -4.68 -37.61
CA GLU A 205 45.85 -5.36 -37.62
C GLU A 205 46.09 -6.21 -38.88
N GLU A 206 45.06 -6.82 -39.49
CA GLU A 206 45.21 -7.60 -40.74
C GLU A 206 45.44 -6.76 -42.00
N ASN A 207 45.23 -5.44 -41.95
CA ASN A 207 45.37 -4.51 -43.09
C ASN A 207 46.69 -3.70 -43.09
N ILE A 208 47.65 -4.04 -42.21
CA ILE A 208 48.99 -3.45 -42.12
C ILE A 208 50.02 -4.52 -42.47
#